data_AF-A0A8C9H1Q0-F1
#
_entry.id   AF-A0A8C9H1Q0-F1
#
_cell.length_a   1.000
_cell.length_b   1.000
_cell.length_c   1.000
_cell.angle_alpha   90.00
_cell.angle_beta   90.00
_cell.angle_gamma   90.00
#
_symmetry.space_group_name_H-M   'P 1'
#
loop_
_entity.id
_entity.type
_entity.pdbx_description
1 polymer ?
#
loop_
_entity_poly.entity_id
_entity_poly.type
_entity_poly.pdbx_seq_one_letter_code
_entity_poly.pdbx_strand_id
1 'polypeptide(L)'
;MVVGSGLLAQLPGPFSRREQLPAGAGSPRGACPRLASPLRPRPDPAANERARREGARSGGWGRAWGALPCSAAAGRTPGRANAGGAGTRAEAARAMPSLGANMAAALRAAGVLLRDPLASSSWRVCQPWRWKSGAAAAAAATETAQHAQHAKPQVQPQKRKPKTGILMLNMGGPETLGDVHDFLLRLFLDRDLMTLPVQNKLAPFIAKRRAPKIQEQYRRIGGGSPIKIWTSKQGEGMVKLLDELSPSTAPHKYYIGFRYVHPLTEEAIEEMERDGLERAIAFTQYPQYSCSTTGSSLNAIYRYYNQMGRKPTMKWSTIDRWPTHHLLIQCFADHILKELDHFPLEKRSEVVILFSAHSLPMSVVNRGDPYPQEVSATVQNVMERLGHCNPYRLVWQSKVGPMPWLGPQTDESIKGLCERGRKNILLVPIAFTSDHIETLYELDIEYSQVLAKECGVENIRRAESLNGNPLFSKALADLVHSHIQSNELCSKQLTLSCPLCVNPVCRETKSFFTSQQL
;
A
#
# COMPACT_ATOMS: atom_id res chain seq x y z
N MET A 1 -1.56 -60.91 -14.49
CA MET A 1 -2.91 -61.43 -14.82
C MET A 1 -3.79 -60.25 -15.26
N VAL A 2 -5.03 -60.50 -15.71
CA VAL A 2 -5.72 -59.71 -16.75
C VAL A 2 -7.04 -59.11 -16.25
N VAL A 3 -7.28 -57.81 -16.55
CA VAL A 3 -8.56 -57.07 -16.82
C VAL A 3 -9.80 -57.36 -15.93
N GLY A 4 -10.64 -56.42 -15.50
CA GLY A 4 -10.78 -54.97 -15.76
C GLY A 4 -12.25 -54.57 -16.00
N SER A 5 -12.55 -53.25 -16.11
CA SER A 5 -13.88 -52.67 -16.44
C SER A 5 -15.05 -52.91 -15.44
N GLY A 6 -16.16 -52.16 -15.43
CA GLY A 6 -16.45 -50.87 -16.09
C GLY A 6 -17.76 -50.80 -16.90
N LEU A 7 -18.90 -50.51 -16.26
CA LEU A 7 -20.20 -50.03 -16.82
C LEU A 7 -21.04 -49.43 -15.63
N LEU A 8 -21.91 -48.42 -15.67
CA LEU A 8 -22.68 -47.62 -16.67
C LEU A 8 -24.11 -48.16 -16.99
N ALA A 9 -25.10 -47.25 -17.03
CA ALA A 9 -26.55 -47.37 -17.32
C ALA A 9 -27.49 -47.88 -16.19
N GLN A 10 -28.78 -47.49 -16.04
CA GLN A 10 -29.56 -46.33 -16.54
C GLN A 10 -30.84 -46.11 -15.68
N LEU A 11 -31.57 -44.99 -15.89
CA LEU A 11 -32.84 -44.63 -15.22
C LEU A 11 -34.07 -45.37 -15.77
N PRO A 12 -35.20 -45.36 -15.04
CA PRO A 12 -36.40 -44.75 -15.62
C PRO A 12 -37.26 -43.88 -14.66
N GLY A 13 -37.98 -42.90 -15.22
CA GLY A 13 -39.24 -42.34 -14.68
C GLY A 13 -40.44 -42.90 -15.47
N PRO A 14 -41.53 -42.14 -15.77
CA PRO A 14 -41.89 -40.76 -15.38
C PRO A 14 -43.42 -40.62 -15.01
N PHE A 15 -44.05 -39.45 -15.32
CA PHE A 15 -45.49 -39.05 -15.11
C PHE A 15 -45.88 -38.69 -13.66
N SER A 16 -46.83 -37.81 -13.31
CA SER A 16 -47.70 -36.73 -13.88
C SER A 16 -48.88 -36.58 -12.87
N ARG A 17 -49.72 -35.53 -12.75
CA ARG A 17 -50.02 -34.29 -13.51
C ARG A 17 -50.92 -33.35 -12.66
N ARG A 18 -50.88 -32.02 -12.90
CA ARG A 18 -52.00 -31.02 -12.73
C ARG A 18 -52.52 -30.77 -11.28
N GLU A 19 -53.16 -29.65 -10.87
CA GLU A 19 -53.51 -28.30 -11.41
C GLU A 19 -53.90 -27.39 -10.18
N GLN A 20 -54.35 -26.11 -10.20
CA GLN A 20 -54.79 -25.16 -11.25
C GLN A 20 -54.38 -23.68 -10.93
N LEU A 21 -55.32 -22.72 -10.92
CA LEU A 21 -55.18 -21.27 -10.62
C LEU A 21 -56.44 -20.74 -9.88
N PRO A 22 -56.42 -19.50 -9.35
CA PRO A 22 -57.18 -18.41 -10.01
C PRO A 22 -56.38 -17.09 -10.12
N ALA A 23 -57.02 -15.99 -10.58
CA ALA A 23 -56.31 -14.79 -11.09
C ALA A 23 -57.01 -13.43 -10.85
N GLY A 24 -56.24 -12.34 -11.05
CA GLY A 24 -56.71 -10.94 -11.14
C GLY A 24 -56.33 -10.03 -9.95
N ALA A 25 -56.17 -8.71 -10.09
CA ALA A 25 -56.05 -7.86 -11.29
C ALA A 25 -55.54 -6.43 -10.93
N GLY A 26 -55.00 -5.68 -11.89
CA GLY A 26 -54.98 -4.19 -11.85
C GLY A 26 -53.61 -3.49 -11.92
N SER A 27 -53.40 -2.64 -12.94
CA SER A 27 -52.31 -1.65 -13.03
C SER A 27 -52.57 -0.63 -14.17
N PRO A 28 -52.40 0.69 -13.95
CA PRO A 28 -52.42 1.70 -15.00
C PRO A 28 -51.02 2.29 -15.30
N ARG A 29 -50.49 1.85 -16.45
CA ARG A 29 -49.47 2.45 -17.33
C ARG A 29 -49.03 3.91 -17.08
N GLY A 30 -47.73 4.13 -17.10
CA GLY A 30 -47.09 5.35 -17.61
C GLY A 30 -45.96 4.98 -18.58
N ALA A 31 -45.83 5.68 -19.72
CA ALA A 31 -44.88 5.29 -20.77
C ALA A 31 -44.29 6.49 -21.51
N CYS A 32 -42.98 6.44 -21.77
CA CYS A 32 -42.27 7.26 -22.76
C CYS A 32 -41.06 6.46 -23.32
N PRO A 33 -40.62 6.69 -24.56
CA PRO A 33 -39.84 5.71 -25.31
C PRO A 33 -38.32 5.76 -25.08
N ARG A 34 -37.65 4.63 -25.25
CA ARG A 34 -36.20 4.57 -25.46
C ARG A 34 -35.88 4.63 -26.96
N LEU A 35 -34.89 5.44 -27.33
CA LEU A 35 -34.32 5.47 -28.67
C LEU A 35 -33.60 4.14 -28.97
N ALA A 36 -33.76 3.63 -30.19
CA ALA A 36 -33.07 2.44 -30.68
C ALA A 36 -31.91 2.85 -31.60
N SER A 37 -30.67 2.52 -31.20
CA SER A 37 -29.49 2.64 -32.08
C SER A 37 -29.37 1.41 -32.97
N PRO A 38 -29.02 1.55 -34.27
CA PRO A 38 -28.93 0.42 -35.18
C PRO A 38 -27.74 -0.50 -34.85
N LEU A 39 -27.99 -1.81 -34.92
CA LEU A 39 -27.00 -2.86 -34.72
C LEU A 39 -25.98 -2.88 -35.88
N ARG A 40 -24.68 -2.93 -35.56
CA ARG A 40 -23.64 -3.28 -36.53
C ARG A 40 -23.62 -4.80 -36.77
N PRO A 41 -23.44 -5.29 -38.00
CA PRO A 41 -23.30 -6.71 -38.27
C PRO A 41 -22.01 -7.28 -37.67
N ARG A 42 -22.01 -8.57 -37.33
CA ARG A 42 -20.80 -9.33 -36.94
C ARG A 42 -20.00 -9.70 -38.19
N PRO A 43 -18.66 -9.76 -38.13
CA PRO A 43 -17.83 -10.24 -39.24
C PRO A 43 -17.94 -11.76 -39.43
N ASP A 44 -17.78 -12.20 -40.67
CA ASP A 44 -17.94 -13.58 -41.15
C ASP A 44 -16.63 -14.39 -41.01
N PRO A 45 -16.60 -15.57 -40.36
CA PRO A 45 -15.40 -16.36 -40.12
C PRO A 45 -14.89 -17.17 -41.33
N ALA A 46 -14.76 -16.53 -42.51
CA ALA A 46 -14.30 -17.16 -43.76
C ALA A 46 -13.03 -16.52 -44.38
N ALA A 47 -12.45 -15.49 -43.74
CA ALA A 47 -11.47 -14.60 -44.37
C ALA A 47 -9.97 -14.88 -44.04
N ASN A 48 -9.60 -16.07 -43.56
CA ASN A 48 -8.22 -16.34 -43.05
C ASN A 48 -7.52 -17.58 -43.64
N GLU A 49 -7.88 -18.03 -44.84
CA GLU A 49 -7.25 -19.21 -45.47
C GLU A 49 -6.75 -18.99 -46.92
N ARG A 50 -6.90 -17.77 -47.46
CA ARG A 50 -6.45 -17.43 -48.84
C ARG A 50 -5.12 -16.66 -48.91
N ALA A 51 -4.32 -16.66 -47.84
CA ALA A 51 -3.02 -15.97 -47.75
C ALA A 51 -1.83 -16.91 -47.42
N ARG A 52 -2.00 -18.23 -47.57
CA ARG A 52 -0.99 -19.25 -47.21
C ARG A 52 -0.76 -20.36 -48.25
N ARG A 53 -1.31 -20.25 -49.46
CA ARG A 53 -1.22 -21.29 -50.51
C ARG A 53 -0.86 -20.79 -51.93
N GLU A 54 -0.16 -19.66 -52.01
CA GLU A 54 0.62 -19.26 -53.19
C GLU A 54 2.03 -18.87 -52.73
N GLY A 55 3.12 -19.19 -53.44
CA GLY A 55 3.19 -19.91 -54.72
C GLY A 55 4.62 -20.06 -55.25
N ALA A 56 5.56 -20.56 -54.45
CA ALA A 56 6.96 -20.63 -54.85
C ALA A 56 7.24 -21.75 -55.87
N ARG A 57 7.65 -21.40 -57.12
CA ARG A 57 8.73 -22.04 -57.94
C ARG A 57 8.73 -21.65 -59.44
N SER A 58 9.63 -20.72 -59.82
CA SER A 58 10.34 -20.60 -61.13
C SER A 58 11.19 -19.32 -61.08
N GLY A 59 12.49 -19.23 -61.37
CA GLY A 59 13.42 -20.13 -62.08
C GLY A 59 13.60 -19.66 -63.53
N GLY A 60 14.75 -19.14 -63.98
CA GLY A 60 16.05 -18.87 -63.34
C GLY A 60 17.01 -18.11 -64.29
N TRP A 61 18.33 -18.25 -64.13
CA TRP A 61 19.44 -17.60 -64.91
C TRP A 61 19.60 -16.07 -64.68
N GLY A 62 20.80 -15.49 -64.51
CA GLY A 62 22.10 -16.07 -64.12
C GLY A 62 23.33 -15.17 -64.41
N ARG A 63 24.19 -14.93 -63.38
CA ARG A 63 25.54 -14.28 -63.43
C ARG A 63 25.57 -12.77 -63.79
N ALA A 64 26.54 -11.93 -63.39
CA ALA A 64 27.77 -12.09 -62.56
C ALA A 64 28.17 -10.75 -61.86
N TRP A 65 29.27 -10.77 -61.10
CA TRP A 65 29.96 -9.65 -60.41
C TRP A 65 29.24 -9.05 -59.18
N GLY A 66 29.90 -8.75 -58.06
CA GLY A 66 31.30 -9.02 -57.68
C GLY A 66 31.78 -8.15 -56.51
N ALA A 67 31.79 -8.67 -55.29
CA ALA A 67 32.34 -8.00 -54.10
C ALA A 67 33.73 -8.57 -53.73
N LEU A 68 34.57 -7.80 -53.01
CA LEU A 68 35.73 -8.20 -52.15
C LEU A 68 36.30 -6.92 -51.43
N PRO A 69 37.23 -6.99 -50.45
CA PRO A 69 37.06 -6.23 -49.20
C PRO A 69 38.35 -5.51 -48.68
N CYS A 70 38.42 -5.30 -47.36
CA CYS A 70 39.48 -4.64 -46.59
C CYS A 70 40.92 -5.17 -46.82
N SER A 71 41.89 -4.28 -46.61
CA SER A 71 43.19 -4.61 -45.99
C SER A 71 43.77 -3.37 -45.28
N ALA A 72 44.81 -3.56 -44.44
CA ALA A 72 45.43 -2.49 -43.65
C ALA A 72 46.96 -2.63 -43.61
N ALA A 73 47.68 -1.50 -43.52
CA ALA A 73 49.14 -1.43 -43.32
C ALA A 73 49.52 -0.11 -42.62
N ALA A 74 50.76 0.00 -42.12
CA ALA A 74 51.11 0.99 -41.09
C ALA A 74 52.27 1.95 -41.44
N GLY A 75 52.09 3.22 -41.01
CA GLY A 75 53.08 3.97 -40.21
C GLY A 75 54.25 4.67 -40.90
N ARG A 76 54.46 5.95 -40.53
CA ARG A 76 55.75 6.54 -40.09
C ARG A 76 55.60 8.03 -39.69
N THR A 77 56.19 8.39 -38.55
CA THR A 77 56.64 9.74 -38.14
C THR A 77 58.10 9.95 -38.60
N PRO A 78 58.78 11.12 -38.44
CA PRO A 78 58.46 12.30 -37.62
C PRO A 78 58.72 13.71 -38.24
N GLY A 79 58.50 14.77 -37.47
CA GLY A 79 58.99 16.13 -37.75
C GLY A 79 58.85 17.08 -36.56
N ARG A 80 59.95 17.69 -36.08
CA ARG A 80 60.00 18.74 -35.03
C ARG A 80 60.52 20.04 -35.64
N ALA A 81 59.92 21.19 -35.29
CA ALA A 81 60.61 22.47 -35.07
C ALA A 81 59.63 23.57 -34.57
N ASN A 82 60.12 24.74 -34.15
CA ASN A 82 60.37 25.09 -32.74
C ASN A 82 60.46 26.63 -32.57
N ALA A 83 60.14 27.17 -31.37
CA ALA A 83 60.32 28.58 -30.95
C ALA A 83 59.52 29.66 -31.76
N GLY A 84 59.32 30.90 -31.27
CA GLY A 84 59.58 31.48 -29.95
C GLY A 84 59.45 33.03 -29.90
N GLY A 85 59.45 33.62 -28.70
CA GLY A 85 59.30 35.08 -28.44
C GLY A 85 57.85 35.46 -28.05
N ALA A 86 57.49 36.00 -26.87
CA ALA A 86 58.05 37.05 -25.96
C ALA A 86 57.62 38.49 -26.34
N GLY A 87 57.16 39.35 -25.42
CA GLY A 87 56.82 39.14 -23.98
C GLY A 87 56.57 40.45 -23.21
N THR A 88 56.19 40.37 -21.92
CA THR A 88 55.99 41.48 -20.94
C THR A 88 54.83 42.47 -21.25
N ARG A 89 54.19 43.25 -20.34
CA ARG A 89 54.17 43.47 -18.85
C ARG A 89 52.83 44.26 -18.55
N ALA A 90 52.30 44.52 -17.35
CA ALA A 90 52.55 44.13 -15.94
C ALA A 90 51.26 44.38 -15.09
N GLU A 91 51.17 43.77 -13.89
CA GLU A 91 50.41 44.23 -12.69
C GLU A 91 48.86 44.41 -12.80
N ALA A 92 48.05 44.42 -11.72
CA ALA A 92 48.31 44.31 -10.27
C ALA A 92 47.30 43.34 -9.58
N ALA A 93 47.45 43.10 -8.27
CA ALA A 93 46.64 42.15 -7.49
C ALA A 93 45.81 42.81 -6.35
N ARG A 94 45.05 41.98 -5.61
CA ARG A 94 44.15 42.23 -4.43
C ARG A 94 42.65 42.30 -4.77
N ALA A 95 41.72 41.93 -3.88
CA ALA A 95 41.74 41.01 -2.73
C ALA A 95 40.29 40.76 -2.26
N MET A 96 39.99 39.63 -1.60
CA MET A 96 38.85 39.54 -0.69
C MET A 96 39.23 40.13 0.68
N PRO A 97 38.24 40.60 1.46
CA PRO A 97 37.92 39.83 2.67
C PRO A 97 36.43 39.57 2.86
N SER A 98 36.12 38.56 3.66
CA SER A 98 34.80 38.32 4.26
C SER A 98 34.67 39.05 5.59
N LEU A 99 33.44 39.32 6.05
CA LEU A 99 33.05 39.22 7.46
C LEU A 99 31.54 39.48 7.71
N GLY A 100 30.97 38.67 8.61
CA GLY A 100 30.34 39.18 9.83
C GLY A 100 28.95 39.84 9.76
N ALA A 101 27.98 39.15 10.38
CA ALA A 101 26.85 39.69 11.15
C ALA A 101 25.87 40.71 10.53
N ASN A 102 24.59 40.32 10.48
CA ASN A 102 23.54 41.10 11.14
C ASN A 102 22.27 40.28 11.44
N MET A 103 22.31 39.48 12.51
CA MET A 103 21.15 38.77 13.06
C MET A 103 20.34 39.70 13.99
N ALA A 104 19.78 40.79 13.45
CA ALA A 104 19.20 41.87 14.27
C ALA A 104 18.04 42.68 13.63
N ALA A 105 17.37 42.17 12.58
CA ALA A 105 16.46 42.99 11.76
C ALA A 105 15.10 42.34 11.38
N ALA A 106 14.55 41.42 12.19
CA ALA A 106 13.29 40.73 11.86
C ALA A 106 12.35 40.40 13.06
N LEU A 107 12.60 40.97 14.26
CA LEU A 107 11.76 40.71 15.45
C LEU A 107 11.44 42.00 16.23
N ARG A 108 10.50 42.80 15.71
CA ARG A 108 9.83 43.91 16.43
C ARG A 108 8.38 44.09 15.97
N ALA A 109 7.49 43.19 16.39
CA ALA A 109 6.06 43.27 16.07
C ALA A 109 5.13 42.65 17.14
N ALA A 110 5.49 42.74 18.43
CA ALA A 110 4.59 42.40 19.55
C ALA A 110 5.04 43.06 20.86
N GLY A 111 4.10 43.40 21.75
CA GLY A 111 4.36 43.51 23.19
C GLY A 111 4.66 44.90 23.78
N VAL A 112 3.72 45.85 23.69
CA VAL A 112 3.61 46.95 24.68
C VAL A 112 2.13 47.22 25.00
N LEU A 113 1.66 46.76 26.18
CA LEU A 113 0.75 47.48 27.09
C LEU A 113 0.40 46.59 28.28
N LEU A 114 1.04 46.86 29.43
CA LEU A 114 0.60 46.42 30.76
C LEU A 114 0.72 47.61 31.70
N ARG A 115 -0.38 47.95 32.38
CA ARG A 115 -0.45 48.89 33.50
C ARG A 115 -1.67 48.56 34.36
N ASP A 116 -1.47 47.71 35.36
CA ASP A 116 -2.35 47.68 36.52
C ASP A 116 -2.11 48.92 37.40
N PRO A 117 -3.05 49.23 38.30
CA PRO A 117 -2.62 49.27 39.69
C PRO A 117 -3.59 48.59 40.68
N LEU A 118 -3.02 47.73 41.53
CA LEU A 118 -3.26 47.59 42.97
C LEU A 118 -4.71 47.69 43.51
N ALA A 119 -5.22 46.57 44.01
CA ALA A 119 -6.17 46.53 45.14
C ALA A 119 -5.83 45.33 46.05
N SER A 120 -6.13 45.42 47.36
CA SER A 120 -5.65 44.47 48.38
C SER A 120 -6.74 43.99 49.34
N SER A 121 -6.77 42.67 49.59
CA SER A 121 -7.44 42.01 50.73
C SER A 121 -7.07 40.53 50.72
N SER A 122 -6.16 40.03 51.58
CA SER A 122 -6.31 39.72 53.02
C SER A 122 -6.65 38.24 53.26
N TRP A 123 -5.85 37.57 54.10
CA TRP A 123 -5.89 36.12 54.29
C TRP A 123 -6.98 35.67 55.28
N ARG A 124 -7.45 34.42 55.14
CA ARG A 124 -7.82 33.56 56.27
C ARG A 124 -7.73 32.07 55.91
N VAL A 125 -7.24 31.28 56.86
CA VAL A 125 -7.05 29.81 56.78
C VAL A 125 -8.13 29.12 57.62
N CYS A 126 -8.61 27.96 57.20
CA CYS A 126 -9.19 26.94 58.10
C CYS A 126 -9.01 25.51 57.55
N GLN A 127 -9.09 24.55 58.48
CA GLN A 127 -8.78 23.12 58.30
C GLN A 127 -10.07 22.26 58.19
N PRO A 128 -10.00 20.99 57.76
CA PRO A 128 -11.16 20.21 57.34
C PRO A 128 -11.95 19.59 58.49
N TRP A 129 -13.24 19.32 58.25
CA TRP A 129 -14.14 18.72 59.24
C TRP A 129 -14.13 17.18 59.20
N ARG A 130 -14.12 16.56 60.38
CA ARG A 130 -14.23 15.11 60.58
C ARG A 130 -15.68 14.67 60.74
N TRP A 131 -16.00 13.46 60.30
CA TRP A 131 -17.20 12.73 60.76
C TRP A 131 -17.20 12.47 62.27
N LYS A 132 -18.38 12.47 62.89
CA LYS A 132 -18.74 11.53 63.96
C LYS A 132 -20.27 11.40 64.21
N SER A 133 -20.80 10.21 63.86
CA SER A 133 -21.73 9.35 64.64
C SER A 133 -22.97 9.88 65.38
N GLY A 134 -24.13 9.28 65.06
CA GLY A 134 -25.23 8.95 65.99
C GLY A 134 -26.60 9.60 65.71
N ALA A 135 -27.75 9.03 66.10
CA ALA A 135 -28.09 7.66 66.53
C ALA A 135 -29.64 7.46 66.57
N ALA A 136 -30.11 6.21 66.69
CA ALA A 136 -31.53 5.79 66.84
C ALA A 136 -32.46 6.05 65.61
N ALA A 137 -33.61 5.36 65.45
CA ALA A 137 -34.24 4.32 66.27
C ALA A 137 -34.62 3.06 65.44
N ALA A 138 -35.15 2.02 66.08
CA ALA A 138 -35.40 0.70 65.49
C ALA A 138 -36.90 0.34 65.39
N ALA A 139 -37.18 -0.91 65.00
CA ALA A 139 -38.46 -1.64 65.04
C ALA A 139 -39.36 -1.63 63.77
N ALA A 140 -39.01 -2.49 62.81
CA ALA A 140 -39.96 -3.26 62.01
C ALA A 140 -39.26 -4.55 61.54
N ALA A 141 -39.64 -5.71 62.11
CA ALA A 141 -39.10 -7.02 61.75
C ALA A 141 -40.19 -7.89 61.13
N THR A 142 -39.76 -8.98 60.46
CA THR A 142 -40.59 -10.11 60.00
C THR A 142 -41.83 -9.78 59.16
N GLU A 143 -41.70 -9.88 57.83
CA GLU A 143 -42.47 -10.87 57.04
C GLU A 143 -41.90 -11.04 55.61
N THR A 144 -42.45 -11.98 54.83
CA THR A 144 -42.15 -12.24 53.39
C THR A 144 -40.76 -12.79 53.00
N ALA A 145 -40.17 -13.65 53.83
CA ALA A 145 -39.04 -14.49 53.41
C ALA A 145 -39.47 -15.64 52.47
N GLN A 146 -40.07 -15.36 51.30
CA GLN A 146 -40.54 -16.43 50.41
C GLN A 146 -40.74 -16.12 48.90
N HIS A 147 -39.81 -15.43 48.23
CA HIS A 147 -39.80 -15.40 46.74
C HIS A 147 -38.38 -15.24 46.11
N ALA A 148 -37.43 -16.08 46.53
CA ALA A 148 -36.13 -16.22 45.85
C ALA A 148 -36.27 -17.05 44.56
N GLN A 149 -36.79 -16.45 43.49
CA GLN A 149 -36.87 -17.10 42.18
C GLN A 149 -35.47 -17.36 41.59
N HIS A 150 -35.31 -18.48 40.86
CA HIS A 150 -34.04 -18.86 40.26
C HIS A 150 -33.56 -17.87 39.18
N ALA A 151 -32.73 -16.91 39.58
CA ALA A 151 -31.82 -16.27 38.65
C ALA A 151 -30.85 -17.33 38.10
N LYS A 152 -31.04 -17.76 36.84
CA LYS A 152 -30.05 -18.59 36.13
C LYS A 152 -28.69 -17.86 36.20
N PRO A 153 -27.58 -18.54 36.53
CA PRO A 153 -26.27 -17.93 36.42
C PRO A 153 -26.07 -17.40 35.01
N GLN A 154 -25.88 -16.09 34.85
CA GLN A 154 -25.41 -15.55 33.59
C GLN A 154 -23.99 -16.07 33.40
N VAL A 155 -23.84 -17.05 32.51
CA VAL A 155 -22.53 -17.56 32.10
C VAL A 155 -21.80 -16.40 31.45
N GLN A 156 -20.89 -15.77 32.21
CA GLN A 156 -19.91 -14.85 31.64
C GLN A 156 -19.24 -15.59 30.47
N PRO A 157 -19.20 -15.02 29.25
CA PRO A 157 -18.60 -15.71 28.13
C PRO A 157 -17.14 -15.96 28.46
N GLN A 158 -16.79 -17.23 28.71
CA GLN A 158 -15.41 -17.63 28.90
C GLN A 158 -14.61 -17.07 27.72
N LYS A 159 -13.53 -16.32 28.01
CA LYS A 159 -12.61 -15.84 26.98
C LYS A 159 -11.96 -17.05 26.31
N ARG A 160 -12.61 -17.55 25.26
CA ARG A 160 -12.06 -18.56 24.36
C ARG A 160 -10.74 -18.02 23.84
N LYS A 161 -9.69 -18.84 23.89
CA LYS A 161 -8.41 -18.48 23.29
C LYS A 161 -8.62 -18.17 21.80
N PRO A 162 -7.86 -17.21 21.22
CA PRO A 162 -7.89 -17.02 19.78
C PRO A 162 -7.46 -18.31 19.09
N LYS A 163 -8.15 -18.66 18.02
CA LYS A 163 -7.91 -19.89 17.24
C LYS A 163 -7.10 -19.59 15.98
N THR A 164 -7.43 -18.48 15.32
CA THR A 164 -6.81 -18.03 14.07
C THR A 164 -6.24 -16.63 14.24
N GLY A 165 -4.93 -16.50 14.09
CA GLY A 165 -4.24 -15.22 14.09
C GLY A 165 -4.04 -14.68 12.67
N ILE A 166 -4.35 -13.40 12.47
CA ILE A 166 -4.10 -12.68 11.22
C ILE A 166 -2.99 -11.66 11.47
N LEU A 167 -1.79 -11.95 11.00
CA LEU A 167 -0.64 -11.07 11.10
C LEU A 167 -0.68 -10.05 9.94
N MET A 168 -1.12 -8.83 10.25
CA MET A 168 -1.21 -7.71 9.31
C MET A 168 0.19 -7.13 9.09
N LEU A 169 0.82 -7.48 7.97
CA LEU A 169 2.19 -7.09 7.64
C LEU A 169 2.26 -5.76 6.87
N ASN A 170 3.06 -4.82 7.35
CA ASN A 170 3.39 -3.57 6.66
C ASN A 170 4.79 -3.08 7.09
N MET A 171 5.39 -2.10 6.42
CA MET A 171 6.63 -1.46 6.90
C MET A 171 6.45 -0.72 8.23
N GLY A 172 5.24 -0.19 8.47
CA GLY A 172 4.95 0.68 9.60
C GLY A 172 5.52 2.09 9.41
N GLY A 173 5.40 2.93 10.44
CA GLY A 173 5.98 4.27 10.44
C GLY A 173 6.08 4.83 11.85
N PRO A 174 6.98 5.79 12.09
CA PRO A 174 7.24 6.36 13.41
C PRO A 174 5.99 7.05 13.96
N GLU A 175 5.52 6.64 15.14
CA GLU A 175 4.34 7.21 15.80
C GLU A 175 4.59 8.65 16.27
N THR A 176 5.84 8.98 16.60
CA THR A 176 6.28 10.30 17.02
C THR A 176 7.59 10.70 16.31
N LEU A 177 7.96 11.98 16.45
CA LEU A 177 9.27 12.48 15.98
C LEU A 177 10.48 11.79 16.64
N GLY A 178 10.31 11.16 17.80
CA GLY A 178 11.38 10.40 18.47
C GLY A 178 11.73 9.12 17.71
N ASP A 179 10.72 8.39 17.25
CA ASP A 179 10.85 7.06 16.64
C ASP A 179 11.51 7.08 15.26
N VAL A 180 11.60 8.27 14.64
CA VAL A 180 12.15 8.47 13.28
C VAL A 180 13.57 7.96 13.14
N HIS A 181 14.42 8.07 14.16
CA HIS A 181 15.78 7.54 14.10
C HIS A 181 15.80 6.02 13.96
N ASP A 182 15.02 5.32 14.78
CA ASP A 182 15.05 3.86 14.87
C ASP A 182 14.26 3.20 13.73
N PHE A 183 13.21 3.86 13.24
CA PHE A 183 12.57 3.56 11.96
C PHE A 183 13.59 3.54 10.81
N LEU A 184 14.35 4.63 10.65
CA LEU A 184 15.38 4.72 9.59
C LEU A 184 16.52 3.73 9.82
N LEU A 185 16.92 3.49 11.07
CA LEU A 185 17.96 2.52 11.42
C LEU A 185 17.58 1.11 10.96
N ARG A 186 16.38 0.63 11.31
CA ARG A 186 15.89 -0.70 10.90
C ARG A 186 15.72 -0.77 9.37
N LEU A 187 15.20 0.28 8.75
CA LEU A 187 15.05 0.37 7.29
C LEU A 187 16.39 0.29 6.55
N PHE A 188 17.43 1.01 6.98
CA PHE A 188 18.76 0.95 6.33
C PHE A 188 19.55 -0.32 6.68
N LEU A 189 19.23 -1.01 7.78
CA LEU A 189 19.80 -2.33 8.10
C LEU A 189 19.17 -3.48 7.30
N ASP A 190 18.02 -3.27 6.67
CA ASP A 190 17.26 -4.31 5.98
C ASP A 190 17.87 -4.73 4.64
N ARG A 191 18.47 -5.92 4.62
CA ARG A 191 19.13 -6.51 3.46
C ARG A 191 18.18 -7.06 2.39
N ASP A 192 16.88 -7.17 2.68
CA ASP A 192 15.88 -7.51 1.66
C ASP A 192 15.43 -6.29 0.86
N LEU A 193 15.35 -5.14 1.54
CA LEU A 193 15.08 -3.83 0.92
C LEU A 193 16.28 -3.34 0.10
N MET A 194 17.48 -3.28 0.70
CA MET A 194 18.69 -2.78 0.03
C MET A 194 19.99 -3.41 0.57
N THR A 195 20.99 -3.57 -0.29
CA THR A 195 22.32 -4.05 0.09
C THR A 195 23.34 -2.90 0.05
N LEU A 196 24.03 -2.64 1.16
CA LEU A 196 25.01 -1.56 1.28
C LEU A 196 26.41 -2.08 1.68
N PRO A 197 27.50 -1.45 1.22
CA PRO A 197 28.84 -1.77 1.68
C PRO A 197 28.96 -1.49 3.18
N VAL A 198 29.42 -2.49 3.95
CA VAL A 198 29.55 -2.42 5.42
C VAL A 198 28.25 -1.93 6.10
N GLN A 199 27.09 -2.42 5.64
CA GLN A 199 25.74 -1.98 6.03
C GLN A 199 25.55 -1.79 7.54
N ASN A 200 26.06 -2.70 8.38
CA ASN A 200 25.94 -2.62 9.84
C ASN A 200 26.62 -1.37 10.46
N LYS A 201 27.58 -0.74 9.78
CA LYS A 201 28.20 0.55 10.17
C LYS A 201 27.62 1.73 9.41
N LEU A 202 27.28 1.54 8.13
CA LEU A 202 26.79 2.62 7.26
C LEU A 202 25.32 2.98 7.53
N ALA A 203 24.47 2.02 7.90
CA ALA A 203 23.06 2.24 8.19
C ALA A 203 22.83 3.18 9.40
N PRO A 204 23.47 2.99 10.57
CA PRO A 204 23.39 3.96 11.67
C PRO A 204 23.81 5.38 11.27
N PHE A 205 24.87 5.51 10.46
CA PHE A 205 25.33 6.81 9.99
C PHE A 205 24.32 7.48 9.05
N ILE A 206 23.74 6.74 8.09
CA ILE A 206 22.71 7.27 7.19
C ILE A 206 21.43 7.61 7.96
N ALA A 207 21.00 6.77 8.89
CA ALA A 207 19.83 7.02 9.75
C ALA A 207 20.01 8.32 10.55
N LYS A 208 21.10 8.45 11.32
CA LYS A 208 21.41 9.66 12.08
C LYS A 208 21.54 10.92 11.20
N ARG A 209 22.11 10.79 10.00
CA ARG A 209 22.24 11.92 9.04
C ARG A 209 20.89 12.32 8.41
N ARG A 210 19.98 11.37 8.16
CA ARG A 210 18.67 11.64 7.53
C ARG A 210 17.59 12.02 8.52
N ALA A 211 17.65 11.55 9.77
CA ALA A 211 16.60 11.74 10.78
C ALA A 211 16.10 13.20 10.90
N PRO A 212 16.94 14.25 10.93
CA PRO A 212 16.43 15.63 11.01
C PRO A 212 15.56 16.07 9.83
N LYS A 213 15.85 15.62 8.59
CA LYS A 213 14.96 15.90 7.44
C LYS A 213 13.64 15.16 7.64
N ILE A 214 13.69 13.86 7.94
CA ILE A 214 12.49 13.03 8.04
C ILE A 214 11.60 13.46 9.23
N GLN A 215 12.19 13.92 10.33
CA GLN A 215 11.50 14.55 11.46
C GLN A 215 10.76 15.82 11.04
N GLU A 216 11.38 16.72 10.26
CA GLU A 216 10.68 17.89 9.72
C GLU A 216 9.52 17.50 8.80
N GLN A 217 9.65 16.44 8.01
CA GLN A 217 8.56 15.92 7.18
C GLN A 217 7.39 15.40 8.04
N TYR A 218 7.67 14.59 9.07
CA TYR A 218 6.64 14.13 10.01
C TYR A 218 6.03 15.28 10.83
N ARG A 219 6.81 16.29 11.21
CA ARG A 219 6.31 17.48 11.93
C ARG A 219 5.29 18.25 11.11
N ARG A 220 5.51 18.37 9.80
CA ARG A 220 4.60 19.05 8.85
C ARG A 220 3.25 18.35 8.65
N ILE A 221 3.10 17.09 9.09
CA ILE A 221 1.86 16.30 8.92
C ILE A 221 1.17 15.95 10.25
N GLY A 222 1.58 16.57 11.36
CA GLY A 222 0.99 16.37 12.69
C GLY A 222 1.91 15.74 13.73
N GLY A 223 3.14 15.35 13.37
CA GLY A 223 4.17 14.89 14.31
C GLY A 223 4.51 13.39 14.26
N GLY A 224 3.86 12.61 13.39
CA GLY A 224 4.06 11.16 13.28
C GLY A 224 3.22 10.52 12.17
N SER A 225 3.30 9.20 12.05
CA SER A 225 2.55 8.40 11.08
C SER A 225 1.23 7.86 11.68
N PRO A 226 0.06 8.08 11.06
CA PRO A 226 -1.21 7.57 11.56
C PRO A 226 -1.40 6.07 11.26
N ILE A 227 -0.45 5.41 10.59
CA ILE A 227 -0.60 4.05 10.06
C ILE A 227 -1.04 3.03 11.12
N LYS A 228 -0.50 3.08 12.34
CA LYS A 228 -0.85 2.15 13.42
C LYS A 228 -2.32 2.27 13.82
N ILE A 229 -2.85 3.50 13.88
CA ILE A 229 -4.25 3.77 14.22
C ILE A 229 -5.17 3.21 13.14
N TRP A 230 -4.82 3.43 11.85
CA TRP A 230 -5.59 2.89 10.74
C TRP A 230 -5.53 1.36 10.67
N THR A 231 -4.35 0.74 10.80
CA THR A 231 -4.21 -0.72 10.81
C THR A 231 -4.95 -1.36 11.98
N SER A 232 -4.94 -0.76 13.18
CA SER A 232 -5.76 -1.24 14.31
C SER A 232 -7.25 -1.21 13.99
N LYS A 233 -7.78 -0.05 13.55
CA LYS A 233 -9.20 0.11 13.19
C LYS A 233 -9.64 -0.84 12.06
N GLN A 234 -8.76 -1.06 11.08
CA GLN A 234 -8.95 -2.02 9.99
C GLN A 234 -9.00 -3.47 10.52
N GLY A 235 -8.07 -3.83 11.41
CA GLY A 235 -7.99 -5.15 12.05
C GLY A 235 -9.19 -5.46 12.95
N GLU A 236 -9.65 -4.50 13.75
CA GLU A 236 -10.86 -4.58 14.57
C GLU A 236 -12.11 -4.85 13.71
N GLY A 237 -12.29 -4.06 12.64
CA GLY A 237 -13.39 -4.24 11.69
C GLY A 237 -13.33 -5.57 10.94
N MET A 238 -12.13 -6.00 10.54
CA MET A 238 -11.88 -7.29 9.90
C MET A 238 -12.22 -8.46 10.83
N VAL A 239 -11.72 -8.47 12.07
CA VAL A 239 -11.95 -9.57 13.03
C VAL A 239 -13.43 -9.71 13.37
N LYS A 240 -14.15 -8.61 13.59
CA LYS A 240 -15.59 -8.66 13.85
C LYS A 240 -16.34 -9.37 12.71
N LEU A 241 -16.03 -9.02 11.47
CA LEU A 241 -16.65 -9.65 10.30
C LEU A 241 -16.23 -11.12 10.13
N LEU A 242 -14.97 -11.47 10.46
CA LEU A 242 -14.48 -12.85 10.36
C LEU A 242 -15.11 -13.80 11.39
N ASP A 243 -15.38 -13.34 12.61
CA ASP A 243 -16.09 -14.15 13.62
C ASP A 243 -17.55 -14.44 13.20
N GLU A 244 -18.18 -13.53 12.43
CA GLU A 244 -19.51 -13.73 11.83
C GLU A 244 -19.45 -14.62 10.56
N LEU A 245 -18.45 -14.42 9.69
CA LEU A 245 -18.31 -15.13 8.40
C LEU A 245 -17.77 -16.56 8.54
N SER A 246 -16.86 -16.82 9.47
CA SER A 246 -16.20 -18.12 9.64
C SER A 246 -16.21 -18.62 11.11
N PRO A 247 -17.38 -18.97 11.68
CA PRO A 247 -17.49 -19.42 13.08
C PRO A 247 -16.68 -20.69 13.41
N SER A 248 -16.24 -21.45 12.41
CA SER A 248 -15.39 -22.65 12.58
C SER A 248 -13.91 -22.34 12.83
N THR A 249 -13.43 -21.16 12.43
CA THR A 249 -12.06 -20.66 12.65
C THR A 249 -11.97 -19.57 13.71
N ALA A 250 -13.12 -19.09 14.19
CA ALA A 250 -13.27 -18.18 15.32
C ALA A 250 -12.84 -18.82 16.68
N PRO A 251 -12.41 -18.02 17.68
CA PRO A 251 -12.24 -16.57 17.64
C PRO A 251 -11.03 -16.17 16.79
N HIS A 252 -11.19 -15.15 15.96
CA HIS A 252 -10.08 -14.55 15.23
C HIS A 252 -9.40 -13.47 16.08
N LYS A 253 -8.10 -13.27 15.89
CA LYS A 253 -7.36 -12.13 16.45
C LYS A 253 -6.42 -11.56 15.38
N TYR A 254 -6.42 -10.24 15.21
CA TYR A 254 -5.43 -9.57 14.38
C TYR A 254 -4.19 -9.25 15.24
N TYR A 255 -3.03 -9.27 14.60
CA TYR A 255 -1.75 -8.85 15.17
C TYR A 255 -1.11 -7.90 14.15
N ILE A 256 -0.49 -6.82 14.62
CA ILE A 256 0.22 -5.89 13.73
C ILE A 256 1.69 -6.35 13.69
N GLY A 257 2.20 -6.65 12.50
CA GLY A 257 3.61 -6.98 12.28
C GLY A 257 4.28 -5.91 11.43
N PHE A 258 4.81 -4.88 12.06
CA PHE A 258 5.53 -3.82 11.35
C PHE A 258 7.01 -4.19 11.14
N ARG A 259 7.55 -3.84 9.97
CA ARG A 259 8.92 -4.21 9.60
C ARG A 259 9.99 -3.35 10.29
N TYR A 260 9.70 -2.08 10.58
CA TYR A 260 10.71 -1.09 11.01
C TYR A 260 10.36 -0.33 12.32
N VAL A 261 9.18 -0.52 12.90
CA VAL A 261 8.72 0.10 14.15
C VAL A 261 7.91 -0.91 14.99
N HIS A 262 7.61 -0.56 16.24
CA HIS A 262 6.84 -1.42 17.13
C HIS A 262 5.31 -1.34 16.85
N PRO A 263 4.54 -2.43 17.02
CA PRO A 263 5.00 -3.81 17.26
C PRO A 263 5.71 -4.38 16.03
N LEU A 264 6.90 -4.92 16.23
CA LEU A 264 7.73 -5.51 15.17
C LEU A 264 7.14 -6.86 14.71
N THR A 265 7.47 -7.27 13.49
CA THR A 265 7.10 -8.59 12.96
C THR A 265 7.51 -9.72 13.91
N GLU A 266 8.70 -9.64 14.49
CA GLU A 266 9.24 -10.61 15.45
C GLU A 266 8.44 -10.61 16.78
N GLU A 267 8.13 -9.43 17.33
CA GLU A 267 7.35 -9.28 18.57
C GLU A 267 5.91 -9.81 18.41
N ALA A 268 5.32 -9.62 17.23
CA ALA A 268 4.01 -10.13 16.90
C ALA A 268 3.99 -11.68 16.79
N ILE A 269 5.01 -12.30 16.20
CA ILE A 269 5.13 -13.76 16.18
C ILE A 269 5.31 -14.30 17.62
N GLU A 270 6.08 -13.62 18.46
CA GLU A 270 6.21 -13.98 19.88
C GLU A 270 4.88 -13.89 20.64
N GLU A 271 3.99 -12.95 20.32
CA GLU A 271 2.64 -12.91 20.90
C GLU A 271 1.75 -14.04 20.37
N MET A 272 1.78 -14.29 19.06
CA MET A 272 1.02 -15.35 18.40
C MET A 272 1.39 -16.76 18.91
N GLU A 273 2.68 -17.06 19.10
CA GLU A 273 3.15 -18.32 19.70
C GLU A 273 2.74 -18.42 21.18
N ARG A 274 2.74 -17.31 21.94
CA ARG A 274 2.32 -17.30 23.36
C ARG A 274 0.81 -17.48 23.56
N ASP A 275 -0.01 -16.94 22.66
CA ASP A 275 -1.47 -17.14 22.70
C ASP A 275 -1.85 -18.61 22.43
N GLY A 276 -1.02 -19.33 21.66
CA GLY A 276 -1.19 -20.75 21.35
C GLY A 276 -2.20 -21.00 20.24
N LEU A 277 -2.08 -20.25 19.14
CA LEU A 277 -2.95 -20.32 17.96
C LEU A 277 -2.88 -21.69 17.26
N GLU A 278 -3.98 -22.12 16.64
CA GLU A 278 -3.97 -23.26 15.72
C GLU A 278 -3.46 -22.85 14.33
N ARG A 279 -3.85 -21.67 13.86
CA ARG A 279 -3.56 -21.14 12.51
C ARG A 279 -3.02 -19.72 12.55
N ALA A 280 -2.01 -19.46 11.73
CA ALA A 280 -1.44 -18.15 11.46
C ALA A 280 -1.57 -17.80 9.97
N ILE A 281 -2.07 -16.59 9.68
CA ILE A 281 -2.18 -16.05 8.32
C ILE A 281 -1.31 -14.80 8.25
N ALA A 282 -0.21 -14.87 7.50
CA ALA A 282 0.59 -13.71 7.13
C ALA A 282 -0.19 -12.93 6.06
N PHE A 283 -0.85 -11.84 6.44
CA PHE A 283 -1.67 -11.04 5.53
C PHE A 283 -0.95 -9.73 5.20
N THR A 284 -0.38 -9.64 4.01
CA THR A 284 0.25 -8.39 3.56
C THR A 284 -0.79 -7.28 3.44
N GLN A 285 -0.46 -6.08 3.94
CA GLN A 285 -1.29 -4.90 3.77
C GLN A 285 -0.94 -4.10 2.50
N TYR A 286 -0.05 -4.66 1.66
CA TYR A 286 0.26 -4.18 0.31
C TYR A 286 -0.56 -4.98 -0.72
N PRO A 287 -1.52 -4.38 -1.45
CA PRO A 287 -2.26 -5.11 -2.47
C PRO A 287 -1.36 -5.68 -3.57
N GLN A 288 -0.30 -4.93 -3.92
CA GLN A 288 0.66 -5.28 -4.95
C GLN A 288 1.98 -5.78 -4.32
N TYR A 289 2.43 -6.97 -4.72
CA TYR A 289 3.65 -7.57 -4.18
C TYR A 289 4.90 -6.85 -4.72
N SER A 290 5.80 -6.44 -3.81
CA SER A 290 7.22 -6.24 -4.14
C SER A 290 8.09 -7.12 -3.25
N CYS A 291 9.26 -7.57 -3.76
CA CYS A 291 10.26 -8.19 -2.91
C CYS A 291 10.78 -7.22 -1.84
N SER A 292 10.72 -5.91 -2.10
CA SER A 292 11.16 -4.87 -1.15
C SER A 292 10.10 -4.50 -0.09
N THR A 293 8.86 -5.00 -0.17
CA THR A 293 7.78 -4.75 0.81
C THR A 293 7.24 -6.04 1.43
N THR A 294 6.35 -6.76 0.74
CA THR A 294 5.85 -8.08 1.16
C THR A 294 7.00 -9.07 1.30
N GLY A 295 7.94 -9.10 0.33
CA GLY A 295 9.08 -10.03 0.37
C GLY A 295 9.96 -9.85 1.61
N SER A 296 10.30 -8.62 2.00
CA SER A 296 11.03 -8.36 3.26
C SER A 296 10.23 -8.80 4.49
N SER A 297 8.92 -8.58 4.49
CA SER A 297 8.03 -8.95 5.60
C SER A 297 7.90 -10.47 5.76
N LEU A 298 7.77 -11.22 4.67
CA LEU A 298 7.76 -12.68 4.69
C LEU A 298 9.16 -13.26 5.01
N ASN A 299 10.23 -12.64 4.52
CA ASN A 299 11.61 -13.01 4.87
C ASN A 299 11.91 -12.79 6.37
N ALA A 300 11.28 -11.82 7.03
CA ALA A 300 11.38 -11.64 8.47
C ALA A 300 10.76 -12.82 9.25
N ILE A 301 9.56 -13.30 8.85
CA ILE A 301 8.93 -14.48 9.46
C ILE A 301 9.83 -15.72 9.36
N TYR A 302 10.37 -16.00 8.16
CA TYR A 302 11.32 -17.10 7.99
C TYR A 302 12.58 -16.92 8.85
N ARG A 303 13.17 -15.72 8.86
CA ARG A 303 14.39 -15.44 9.65
C ARG A 303 14.17 -15.60 11.14
N TYR A 304 13.02 -15.19 11.68
CA TYR A 304 12.68 -15.34 13.09
C TYR A 304 12.80 -16.81 13.53
N TYR A 305 12.10 -17.73 12.85
CA TYR A 305 12.16 -19.16 13.18
C TYR A 305 13.55 -19.76 12.94
N ASN A 306 14.23 -19.35 11.87
CA ASN A 306 15.60 -19.80 11.58
C ASN A 306 16.63 -19.30 12.63
N GLN A 307 16.46 -18.10 13.18
CA GLN A 307 17.31 -17.55 14.24
C GLN A 307 17.01 -18.17 15.61
N MET A 308 15.74 -18.46 15.89
CA MET A 308 15.32 -19.19 17.10
C MET A 308 15.69 -20.68 17.09
N GLY A 309 16.04 -21.25 15.92
CA GLY A 309 16.35 -22.68 15.78
C GLY A 309 15.15 -23.59 16.04
N ARG A 310 13.92 -23.06 15.95
CA ARG A 310 12.67 -23.73 16.32
C ARG A 310 11.69 -23.71 15.15
N LYS A 311 10.93 -24.78 15.00
CA LYS A 311 9.77 -24.81 14.08
C LYS A 311 8.59 -24.05 14.72
N PRO A 312 7.67 -23.47 13.91
CA PRO A 312 6.41 -22.92 14.40
C PRO A 312 5.61 -23.94 15.22
N THR A 313 4.87 -23.48 16.24
CA THR A 313 3.86 -24.32 16.91
C THR A 313 2.48 -24.23 16.24
N MET A 314 2.25 -23.17 15.44
CA MET A 314 1.02 -22.87 14.72
C MET A 314 1.18 -23.05 13.20
N LYS A 315 0.08 -23.40 12.51
CA LYS A 315 0.08 -23.67 11.06
C LYS A 315 0.09 -22.37 10.26
N TRP A 316 1.16 -22.10 9.51
CA TRP A 316 1.25 -20.88 8.70
C TRP A 316 0.60 -21.00 7.32
N SER A 317 0.12 -19.87 6.82
CA SER A 317 -0.23 -19.61 5.42
C SER A 317 -0.05 -18.11 5.15
N THR A 318 -0.08 -17.67 3.89
CA THR A 318 0.11 -16.27 3.52
C THR A 318 -0.85 -15.80 2.43
N ILE A 319 -1.43 -14.62 2.64
CA ILE A 319 -2.09 -13.82 1.62
C ILE A 319 -1.04 -12.81 1.18
N ASP A 320 -0.24 -13.18 0.16
CA ASP A 320 0.95 -12.42 -0.23
C ASP A 320 0.67 -11.32 -1.27
N ARG A 321 -0.49 -11.33 -1.94
CA ARG A 321 -0.93 -10.27 -2.87
C ARG A 321 -2.44 -10.31 -3.12
N TRP A 322 -3.02 -9.17 -3.49
CA TRP A 322 -4.45 -9.02 -3.75
C TRP A 322 -4.77 -7.77 -4.63
N PRO A 323 -4.03 -7.53 -5.75
CA PRO A 323 -4.04 -6.25 -6.46
C PRO A 323 -5.36 -5.91 -7.17
N THR A 324 -6.19 -6.92 -7.46
CA THR A 324 -7.47 -6.77 -8.17
C THR A 324 -8.64 -7.32 -7.36
N HIS A 325 -8.57 -7.28 -6.03
CA HIS A 325 -9.72 -7.64 -5.19
C HIS A 325 -10.89 -6.69 -5.43
N HIS A 326 -12.07 -7.21 -5.73
CA HIS A 326 -13.17 -6.39 -6.25
C HIS A 326 -13.67 -5.31 -5.27
N LEU A 327 -13.55 -5.52 -3.94
CA LEU A 327 -13.89 -4.51 -2.95
C LEU A 327 -12.79 -3.45 -2.78
N LEU A 328 -11.52 -3.80 -2.97
CA LEU A 328 -10.42 -2.81 -3.07
C LEU A 328 -10.65 -1.88 -4.28
N ILE A 329 -10.92 -2.47 -5.44
CA ILE A 329 -11.19 -1.73 -6.69
C ILE A 329 -12.43 -0.83 -6.53
N GLN A 330 -13.47 -1.31 -5.84
CA GLN A 330 -14.61 -0.48 -5.50
C GLN A 330 -14.22 0.68 -4.54
N CYS A 331 -13.47 0.44 -3.47
CA CYS A 331 -13.07 1.52 -2.54
C CYS A 331 -12.31 2.64 -3.27
N PHE A 332 -11.39 2.29 -4.17
CA PHE A 332 -10.69 3.30 -5.00
C PHE A 332 -11.64 4.04 -5.94
N ALA A 333 -12.56 3.34 -6.64
CA ALA A 333 -13.52 3.99 -7.52
C ALA A 333 -14.46 4.95 -6.77
N ASP A 334 -14.99 4.52 -5.62
CA ASP A 334 -15.87 5.31 -4.77
C ASP A 334 -15.15 6.57 -4.23
N HIS A 335 -13.87 6.45 -3.83
CA HIS A 335 -13.04 7.58 -3.37
C HIS A 335 -12.66 8.54 -4.52
N ILE A 336 -12.41 8.04 -5.73
CA ILE A 336 -12.13 8.86 -6.91
C ILE A 336 -13.37 9.67 -7.32
N LEU A 337 -14.55 9.04 -7.36
CA LEU A 337 -15.80 9.74 -7.67
C LEU A 337 -16.09 10.85 -6.65
N LYS A 338 -15.88 10.57 -5.35
CA LYS A 338 -16.01 11.56 -4.27
C LYS A 338 -15.12 12.79 -4.48
N GLU A 339 -13.84 12.63 -4.83
CA GLU A 339 -12.98 13.80 -5.09
C GLU A 339 -13.25 14.47 -6.45
N LEU A 340 -13.73 13.74 -7.46
CA LEU A 340 -14.25 14.35 -8.71
C LEU A 340 -15.49 15.21 -8.44
N ASP A 341 -16.26 14.92 -7.38
CA ASP A 341 -17.34 15.77 -6.88
C ASP A 341 -16.85 17.05 -6.17
N HIS A 342 -15.54 17.23 -5.99
CA HIS A 342 -14.92 18.42 -5.40
C HIS A 342 -14.08 19.26 -6.39
N PHE A 343 -14.20 18.98 -7.69
CA PHE A 343 -13.82 19.90 -8.78
C PHE A 343 -15.05 20.69 -9.29
N PRO A 344 -14.86 21.88 -9.89
CA PRO A 344 -15.93 22.60 -10.59
C PRO A 344 -16.60 21.71 -11.65
N LEU A 345 -17.92 21.83 -11.81
CA LEU A 345 -18.72 20.91 -12.64
C LEU A 345 -18.30 20.96 -14.11
N GLU A 346 -18.01 22.16 -14.60
CA GLU A 346 -17.50 22.45 -15.93
C GLU A 346 -16.04 22.00 -16.15
N LYS A 347 -15.30 21.71 -15.07
CA LYS A 347 -13.92 21.20 -15.10
C LYS A 347 -13.80 19.70 -14.86
N ARG A 348 -14.80 19.05 -14.27
CA ARG A 348 -14.74 17.62 -13.88
C ARG A 348 -14.33 16.68 -15.02
N SER A 349 -14.83 16.91 -16.24
CA SER A 349 -14.47 16.11 -17.44
C SER A 349 -13.07 16.41 -17.99
N GLU A 350 -12.46 17.54 -17.63
CA GLU A 350 -11.08 17.88 -18.00
C GLU A 350 -10.03 17.28 -17.03
N VAL A 351 -10.44 16.85 -15.84
CA VAL A 351 -9.56 16.33 -14.79
C VAL A 351 -8.75 15.14 -15.29
N VAL A 352 -7.43 15.20 -15.11
CA VAL A 352 -6.50 14.09 -15.36
C VAL A 352 -6.29 13.32 -14.05
N ILE A 353 -6.55 12.02 -14.07
CA ILE A 353 -6.29 11.14 -12.91
C ILE A 353 -4.83 10.68 -12.96
N LEU A 354 -4.05 11.07 -11.97
CA LEU A 354 -2.68 10.60 -11.75
C LEU A 354 -2.67 9.56 -10.62
N PHE A 355 -2.69 8.29 -11.00
CA PHE A 355 -2.40 7.21 -10.06
C PHE A 355 -0.91 7.27 -9.71
N SER A 356 -0.60 7.61 -8.46
CA SER A 356 0.77 7.68 -7.97
C SER A 356 1.05 6.48 -7.06
N ALA A 357 2.17 5.82 -7.33
CA ALA A 357 2.68 4.67 -6.58
C ALA A 357 4.16 4.89 -6.26
N HIS A 358 4.66 4.35 -5.15
CA HIS A 358 6.09 4.44 -4.83
C HIS A 358 6.94 3.88 -5.96
N SER A 359 7.94 4.65 -6.40
CA SER A 359 8.87 4.22 -7.42
C SER A 359 9.78 3.10 -6.90
N LEU A 360 10.29 2.26 -7.81
CA LEU A 360 11.38 1.31 -7.53
C LEU A 360 12.66 1.73 -8.27
N PRO A 361 13.87 1.43 -7.73
CA PRO A 361 15.11 1.55 -8.48
C PRO A 361 15.09 0.65 -9.71
N MET A 362 15.68 1.08 -10.83
CA MET A 362 15.66 0.25 -12.05
C MET A 362 16.42 -1.08 -11.91
N SER A 363 17.36 -1.20 -10.97
CA SER A 363 17.98 -2.48 -10.61
C SER A 363 17.02 -3.46 -9.93
N VAL A 364 15.99 -2.96 -9.24
CA VAL A 364 14.90 -3.77 -8.65
C VAL A 364 13.89 -4.15 -9.73
N VAL A 365 13.51 -3.23 -10.61
CA VAL A 365 12.63 -3.54 -11.75
C VAL A 365 13.28 -4.60 -12.66
N ASN A 366 14.53 -4.38 -13.07
CA ASN A 366 15.22 -5.21 -14.05
C ASN A 366 15.60 -6.61 -13.54
N ARG A 367 15.60 -6.87 -12.22
CA ARG A 367 15.71 -8.26 -11.70
C ARG A 367 14.41 -9.07 -11.84
N GLY A 368 13.30 -8.41 -12.19
CA GLY A 368 11.96 -8.97 -12.34
C GLY A 368 11.14 -8.93 -11.06
N ASP A 369 11.09 -7.77 -10.40
CA ASP A 369 10.15 -7.50 -9.30
C ASP A 369 8.73 -7.27 -9.87
N PRO A 370 7.68 -7.96 -9.39
CA PRO A 370 6.37 -7.98 -10.07
C PRO A 370 5.52 -6.72 -9.85
N TYR A 371 5.87 -5.91 -8.84
CA TYR A 371 5.12 -4.74 -8.39
C TYR A 371 4.64 -3.80 -9.52
N PRO A 372 5.44 -3.41 -10.54
CA PRO A 372 4.97 -2.50 -11.58
C PRO A 372 3.80 -3.06 -12.41
N GLN A 373 3.75 -4.38 -12.60
CA GLN A 373 2.67 -5.05 -13.31
C GLN A 373 1.41 -5.14 -12.45
N GLU A 374 1.56 -5.46 -11.16
CA GLU A 374 0.42 -5.56 -10.22
C GLU A 374 -0.21 -4.19 -9.93
N VAL A 375 0.58 -3.12 -9.85
CA VAL A 375 0.08 -1.72 -9.78
C VAL A 375 -0.65 -1.37 -11.08
N SER A 376 -0.10 -1.71 -12.25
CA SER A 376 -0.76 -1.48 -13.54
C SER A 376 -2.10 -2.22 -13.64
N ALA A 377 -2.19 -3.46 -13.16
CA ALA A 377 -3.43 -4.22 -13.08
C ALA A 377 -4.46 -3.58 -12.12
N THR A 378 -4.01 -3.05 -10.97
CA THR A 378 -4.86 -2.30 -10.04
C THR A 378 -5.48 -1.08 -10.73
N VAL A 379 -4.64 -0.24 -11.35
CA VAL A 379 -5.05 0.97 -12.08
C VAL A 379 -6.06 0.65 -13.19
N GLN A 380 -5.79 -0.40 -13.97
CA GLN A 380 -6.66 -0.80 -15.08
C GLN A 380 -8.06 -1.20 -14.59
N ASN A 381 -8.15 -2.02 -13.54
CA ASN A 381 -9.43 -2.45 -12.96
C ASN A 381 -10.21 -1.27 -12.35
N VAL A 382 -9.54 -0.29 -11.72
CA VAL A 382 -10.20 0.93 -11.22
C VAL A 382 -10.75 1.76 -12.38
N MET A 383 -10.00 1.95 -13.46
CA MET A 383 -10.48 2.73 -14.60
C MET A 383 -11.59 2.05 -15.39
N GLU A 384 -11.59 0.72 -15.49
CA GLU A 384 -12.72 -0.07 -16.01
C GLU A 384 -13.96 0.06 -15.11
N ARG A 385 -13.79 0.00 -13.78
CA ARG A 385 -14.88 0.19 -12.81
C ARG A 385 -15.51 1.60 -12.88
N LEU A 386 -14.71 2.61 -13.22
CA LEU A 386 -15.10 3.99 -13.48
C LEU A 386 -15.65 4.23 -14.91
N GLY A 387 -15.71 3.19 -15.77
CA GLY A 387 -16.16 3.32 -17.16
C GLY A 387 -15.29 4.25 -18.02
N HIS A 388 -14.02 4.44 -17.66
CA HIS A 388 -13.08 5.38 -18.28
C HIS A 388 -13.58 6.84 -18.37
N CYS A 389 -14.31 7.31 -17.36
CA CYS A 389 -14.90 8.66 -17.32
C CYS A 389 -13.91 9.83 -17.49
N ASN A 390 -12.63 9.61 -17.15
CA ASN A 390 -11.57 10.61 -17.18
C ASN A 390 -10.28 10.04 -17.79
N PRO A 391 -9.44 10.87 -18.45
CA PRO A 391 -8.10 10.47 -18.87
C PRO A 391 -7.19 10.23 -17.66
N TYR A 392 -6.35 9.19 -17.72
CA TYR A 392 -5.48 8.79 -16.61
C TYR A 392 -4.04 8.48 -17.02
N ARG A 393 -3.13 8.51 -16.05
CA ARG A 393 -1.78 7.92 -16.12
C ARG A 393 -1.41 7.27 -14.80
N LEU A 394 -0.57 6.24 -14.89
CA LEU A 394 0.22 5.72 -13.77
C LEU A 394 1.57 6.44 -13.77
N VAL A 395 1.94 7.01 -12.63
CA VAL A 395 3.17 7.77 -12.37
C VAL A 395 3.79 7.31 -11.06
N TRP A 396 5.08 7.59 -10.85
CA TRP A 396 5.81 7.06 -9.70
C TRP A 396 6.34 8.18 -8.79
N GLN A 397 6.33 7.99 -7.47
CA GLN A 397 6.74 9.00 -6.48
C GLN A 397 7.98 8.59 -5.68
N SER A 398 8.50 9.52 -4.86
CA SER A 398 9.46 9.26 -3.78
C SER A 398 10.82 8.67 -4.22
N LYS A 399 11.28 8.98 -5.44
CA LYS A 399 12.63 8.68 -5.94
C LYS A 399 13.69 9.30 -5.02
N VAL A 400 14.59 8.47 -4.46
CA VAL A 400 15.69 8.93 -3.59
C VAL A 400 17.07 8.63 -4.16
N GLY A 401 17.91 9.66 -4.25
CA GLY A 401 19.30 9.57 -4.69
C GLY A 401 19.50 9.63 -6.22
N PRO A 402 20.75 9.51 -6.70
CA PRO A 402 21.13 9.82 -8.08
C PRO A 402 20.95 8.66 -9.08
N MET A 403 20.61 7.46 -8.61
CA MET A 403 20.45 6.29 -9.47
C MET A 403 19.21 6.41 -10.38
N PRO A 404 19.09 5.58 -11.45
CA PRO A 404 17.85 5.47 -12.21
C PRO A 404 16.74 4.77 -11.41
N TRP A 405 15.54 5.34 -11.45
CA TRP A 405 14.30 4.79 -10.87
C TRP A 405 13.23 4.69 -11.96
N LEU A 406 12.20 3.88 -11.72
CA LEU A 406 11.04 3.72 -12.61
C LEU A 406 10.33 5.06 -12.84
N GLY A 407 9.95 5.35 -14.09
CA GLY A 407 9.37 6.64 -14.49
C GLY A 407 8.05 6.50 -15.25
N PRO A 408 7.37 7.63 -15.53
CA PRO A 408 7.76 9.00 -15.20
C PRO A 408 7.57 9.34 -13.72
N GLN A 409 8.29 10.35 -13.21
CA GLN A 409 8.14 10.82 -11.83
C GLN A 409 6.87 11.68 -11.67
N THR A 410 6.30 11.72 -10.46
CA THR A 410 5.01 12.37 -10.18
C THR A 410 5.11 13.90 -10.26
N ASP A 411 6.18 14.48 -9.71
CA ASP A 411 6.53 15.90 -9.83
C ASP A 411 6.76 16.32 -11.30
N GLU A 412 7.64 15.62 -12.01
CA GLU A 412 7.91 15.83 -13.44
C GLU A 412 6.62 15.71 -14.28
N SER A 413 5.72 14.78 -13.92
CA SER A 413 4.44 14.58 -14.60
C SER A 413 3.42 15.68 -14.33
N ILE A 414 3.28 16.14 -13.08
CA ILE A 414 2.39 17.26 -12.72
C ILE A 414 2.84 18.52 -13.45
N LYS A 415 4.13 18.85 -13.37
CA LYS A 415 4.71 20.00 -14.07
C LYS A 415 4.51 19.90 -15.58
N GLY A 416 4.87 18.76 -16.17
CA GLY A 416 4.74 18.52 -17.61
C GLY A 416 3.28 18.58 -18.10
N LEU A 417 2.30 18.19 -17.27
CA LEU A 417 0.88 18.31 -17.58
C LEU A 417 0.42 19.77 -17.54
N CYS A 418 0.79 20.53 -16.52
CA CYS A 418 0.47 21.96 -16.41
C CYS A 418 1.07 22.78 -17.57
N GLU A 419 2.34 22.54 -17.92
CA GLU A 419 3.01 23.11 -19.11
C GLU A 419 2.25 22.82 -20.43
N ARG A 420 1.49 21.72 -20.46
CA ARG A 420 0.68 21.27 -21.61
C ARG A 420 -0.81 21.59 -21.43
N GLY A 421 -1.13 22.57 -20.58
CA GLY A 421 -2.48 23.09 -20.35
C GLY A 421 -3.40 22.22 -19.50
N ARG A 422 -2.92 21.08 -18.97
CA ARG A 422 -3.72 20.17 -18.13
C ARG A 422 -3.65 20.58 -16.67
N LYS A 423 -4.40 21.63 -16.34
CA LYS A 423 -4.39 22.32 -15.04
C LYS A 423 -5.33 21.75 -13.96
N ASN A 424 -6.03 20.66 -14.26
CA ASN A 424 -6.99 20.03 -13.35
C ASN A 424 -6.57 18.58 -13.15
N ILE A 425 -6.07 18.25 -11.94
CA ILE A 425 -5.33 17.00 -11.65
C ILE A 425 -5.83 16.36 -10.34
N LEU A 426 -6.23 15.09 -10.41
CA LEU A 426 -6.57 14.28 -9.24
C LEU A 426 -5.48 13.22 -8.99
N LEU A 427 -4.75 13.35 -7.89
CA LEU A 427 -3.76 12.39 -7.41
C LEU A 427 -4.45 11.24 -6.69
N VAL A 428 -4.07 10.00 -6.98
CA VAL A 428 -4.63 8.79 -6.34
C VAL A 428 -3.50 7.93 -5.77
N PRO A 429 -3.41 7.74 -4.43
CA PRO A 429 -2.42 6.86 -3.82
C PRO A 429 -2.83 5.38 -4.03
N ILE A 430 -2.36 4.76 -5.11
CA ILE A 430 -2.91 3.47 -5.59
C ILE A 430 -2.24 2.23 -4.97
N ALA A 431 -1.08 2.40 -4.33
CA ALA A 431 -0.23 1.32 -3.83
C ALA A 431 -0.05 1.31 -2.30
N PHE A 432 -0.83 2.11 -1.57
CA PHE A 432 -0.83 2.17 -0.11
C PHE A 432 -2.26 2.45 0.39
N THR A 433 -2.68 1.82 1.48
CA THR A 433 -4.09 1.74 1.88
C THR A 433 -4.50 2.75 2.97
N SER A 434 -3.53 3.37 3.64
CA SER A 434 -3.75 4.31 4.75
C SER A 434 -2.90 5.57 4.53
N ASP A 435 -3.29 6.71 5.11
CA ASP A 435 -2.45 7.91 5.07
C ASP A 435 -1.07 7.66 5.72
N HIS A 436 -0.05 8.24 5.10
CA HIS A 436 1.37 8.02 5.36
C HIS A 436 2.15 9.28 4.96
N ILE A 437 3.47 9.32 5.18
CA ILE A 437 4.26 10.54 4.95
C ILE A 437 4.19 11.02 3.48
N GLU A 438 4.17 10.11 2.52
CA GLU A 438 4.18 10.43 1.10
C GLU A 438 2.83 11.01 0.64
N THR A 439 1.70 10.57 1.21
CA THR A 439 0.39 11.20 0.95
C THR A 439 0.28 12.57 1.63
N LEU A 440 0.59 12.66 2.92
CA LEU A 440 0.34 13.88 3.71
C LEU A 440 1.42 14.97 3.54
N TYR A 441 2.64 14.62 3.09
CA TYR A 441 3.74 15.58 2.86
C TYR A 441 4.05 15.76 1.37
N GLU A 442 4.29 14.68 0.62
CA GLU A 442 4.76 14.78 -0.77
C GLU A 442 3.60 15.20 -1.68
N LEU A 443 2.48 14.46 -1.67
CA LEU A 443 1.30 14.84 -2.43
C LEU A 443 0.65 16.13 -1.89
N ASP A 444 0.24 16.16 -0.61
CA ASP A 444 -0.61 17.23 -0.07
C ASP A 444 0.10 18.57 0.17
N ILE A 445 1.43 18.64 0.18
CA ILE A 445 2.17 19.90 0.43
C ILE A 445 3.21 20.18 -0.65
N GLU A 446 4.16 19.26 -0.89
CA GLU A 446 5.24 19.50 -1.87
C GLU A 446 4.68 19.64 -3.29
N TYR A 447 3.76 18.76 -3.69
CA TYR A 447 3.12 18.85 -4.99
C TYR A 447 1.90 19.78 -4.99
N SER A 448 0.96 19.65 -4.03
CA SER A 448 -0.30 20.41 -4.06
C SER A 448 -0.17 21.90 -3.70
N GLN A 449 0.88 22.32 -2.99
CA GLN A 449 1.02 23.71 -2.50
C GLN A 449 2.24 24.46 -3.04
N VAL A 450 3.34 23.77 -3.37
CA VAL A 450 4.54 24.39 -3.95
C VAL A 450 4.50 24.27 -5.47
N LEU A 451 4.64 23.05 -6.01
CA LEU A 451 4.68 22.81 -7.45
C LEU A 451 3.43 23.32 -8.18
N ALA A 452 2.26 23.20 -7.54
CA ALA A 452 0.99 23.77 -7.97
C ALA A 452 1.06 25.27 -8.32
N LYS A 453 1.68 26.07 -7.45
CA LYS A 453 1.80 27.53 -7.61
C LYS A 453 2.84 27.90 -8.66
N GLU A 454 3.95 27.16 -8.72
CA GLU A 454 4.99 27.34 -9.73
C GLU A 454 4.50 27.03 -11.15
N CYS A 455 3.63 26.03 -11.30
CA CYS A 455 3.17 25.55 -12.59
C CYS A 455 1.82 26.14 -13.05
N GLY A 456 1.17 27.00 -12.24
CA GLY A 456 -0.11 27.62 -12.59
C GLY A 456 -1.27 26.63 -12.72
N VAL A 457 -1.33 25.62 -11.83
CA VAL A 457 -2.44 24.66 -11.76
C VAL A 457 -3.72 25.38 -11.29
N GLU A 458 -4.88 24.98 -11.81
CA GLU A 458 -6.18 25.53 -11.40
C GLU A 458 -6.71 24.76 -10.18
N ASN A 459 -6.80 23.44 -10.30
CA ASN A 459 -7.16 22.55 -9.21
C ASN A 459 -6.24 21.33 -9.19
N ILE A 460 -5.60 21.09 -8.05
CA ILE A 460 -4.92 19.83 -7.74
C ILE A 460 -5.51 19.28 -6.45
N ARG A 461 -5.93 18.01 -6.47
CA ARG A 461 -6.61 17.32 -5.36
C ARG A 461 -6.02 15.93 -5.15
N ARG A 462 -6.26 15.32 -3.99
CA ARG A 462 -5.84 13.95 -3.66
C ARG A 462 -7.04 13.12 -3.22
N ALA A 463 -7.21 11.93 -3.80
CA ALA A 463 -8.16 10.93 -3.32
C ALA A 463 -7.81 10.50 -1.89
N GLU A 464 -8.81 10.52 -1.01
CA GLU A 464 -8.68 10.07 0.38
C GLU A 464 -8.11 8.64 0.41
N SER A 465 -7.15 8.38 1.32
CA SER A 465 -6.65 7.02 1.54
C SER A 465 -7.76 6.12 2.09
N LEU A 466 -7.68 4.80 1.90
CA LEU A 466 -8.78 3.89 2.25
C LEU A 466 -9.08 3.87 3.76
N ASN A 467 -8.05 4.12 4.58
CA ASN A 467 -8.16 4.55 5.98
C ASN A 467 -9.19 3.73 6.78
N GLY A 468 -10.27 4.37 7.24
CA GLY A 468 -11.34 3.77 8.03
C GLY A 468 -12.61 3.46 7.24
N ASN A 469 -12.55 3.35 5.91
CA ASN A 469 -13.71 3.00 5.09
C ASN A 469 -14.23 1.59 5.48
N PRO A 470 -15.50 1.43 5.92
CA PRO A 470 -16.05 0.13 6.31
C PRO A 470 -16.02 -0.92 5.19
N LEU A 471 -16.11 -0.49 3.92
CA LEU A 471 -16.00 -1.38 2.76
C LEU A 471 -14.58 -1.96 2.63
N PHE A 472 -13.55 -1.23 3.07
CA PHE A 472 -12.18 -1.72 3.08
C PHE A 472 -11.95 -2.75 4.20
N SER A 473 -12.50 -2.55 5.39
CA SER A 473 -12.51 -3.61 6.43
C SER A 473 -13.27 -4.86 5.97
N LYS A 474 -14.33 -4.70 5.17
CA LYS A 474 -15.01 -5.82 4.51
C LYS A 474 -14.13 -6.51 3.45
N ALA A 475 -13.34 -5.76 2.67
CA ALA A 475 -12.38 -6.32 1.72
C ALA A 475 -11.33 -7.21 2.43
N LEU A 476 -10.80 -6.75 3.56
CA LEU A 476 -9.84 -7.51 4.37
C LEU A 476 -10.47 -8.81 4.93
N ALA A 477 -11.70 -8.75 5.44
CA ALA A 477 -12.41 -9.92 5.93
C ALA A 477 -12.76 -10.92 4.80
N ASP A 478 -13.18 -10.43 3.64
CA ASP A 478 -13.50 -11.23 2.45
C ASP A 478 -12.27 -11.97 1.89
N LEU A 479 -11.12 -11.30 1.85
CA LEU A 479 -9.83 -11.90 1.49
C LEU A 479 -9.43 -13.03 2.45
N VAL A 480 -9.47 -12.79 3.77
CA VAL A 480 -9.11 -13.81 4.77
C VAL A 480 -10.09 -14.98 4.78
N HIS A 481 -11.40 -14.71 4.63
CA HIS A 481 -12.41 -15.75 4.52
C HIS A 481 -12.20 -16.62 3.27
N SER A 482 -11.97 -16.00 2.11
CA SER A 482 -11.71 -16.71 0.85
C SER A 482 -10.45 -17.59 0.93
N HIS A 483 -9.38 -17.08 1.55
CA HIS A 483 -8.13 -17.81 1.78
C HIS A 483 -8.30 -19.01 2.74
N ILE A 484 -9.12 -18.86 3.79
CA ILE A 484 -9.50 -19.96 4.68
C ILE A 484 -10.30 -21.04 3.92
N GLN A 485 -11.20 -20.64 3.01
CA GLN A 485 -11.98 -21.57 2.20
C GLN A 485 -11.14 -22.28 1.12
N SER A 486 -10.24 -21.58 0.42
CA SER A 486 -9.43 -22.17 -0.66
C SER A 486 -8.39 -23.18 -0.15
N ASN A 487 -8.03 -23.09 1.14
CA ASN A 487 -6.95 -23.86 1.78
C ASN A 487 -5.59 -23.67 1.09
N GLU A 488 -5.38 -22.54 0.41
CA GLU A 488 -4.10 -22.20 -0.18
C GLU A 488 -3.07 -21.80 0.88
N LEU A 489 -1.84 -22.26 0.72
CA LEU A 489 -0.73 -21.87 1.61
C LEU A 489 -0.10 -20.53 1.22
N CYS A 490 -0.12 -20.20 -0.07
CA CYS A 490 0.32 -18.95 -0.67
C CYS A 490 -0.24 -18.82 -2.09
N SER A 491 -0.16 -17.63 -2.69
CA SER A 491 -0.49 -17.47 -4.11
C SER A 491 0.44 -18.31 -5.01
N LYS A 492 -0.05 -18.65 -6.21
CA LYS A 492 0.78 -19.30 -7.23
C LYS A 492 2.02 -18.49 -7.60
N GLN A 493 1.94 -17.16 -7.55
CA GLN A 493 3.08 -16.28 -7.87
C GLN A 493 4.19 -16.34 -6.81
N LEU A 494 3.89 -16.55 -5.52
CA LEU A 494 4.95 -16.72 -4.51
C LEU A 494 5.84 -17.96 -4.80
N THR A 495 5.33 -18.94 -5.56
CA THR A 495 6.12 -20.11 -5.97
C THR A 495 7.26 -19.79 -6.95
N LEU A 496 7.20 -18.61 -7.60
CA LEU A 496 8.16 -18.10 -8.57
C LEU A 496 8.92 -16.89 -7.99
N SER A 497 10.19 -17.10 -7.67
CA SER A 497 11.11 -15.99 -7.34
C SER A 497 11.46 -15.18 -8.59
N CYS A 498 11.87 -13.92 -8.42
CA CYS A 498 12.32 -13.07 -9.52
C CYS A 498 13.39 -13.78 -10.40
N PRO A 499 13.33 -13.68 -11.75
CA PRO A 499 14.27 -14.37 -12.64
C PRO A 499 15.75 -14.14 -12.34
N LEU A 500 16.11 -12.95 -11.84
CA LEU A 500 17.49 -12.62 -11.41
C LEU A 500 17.58 -12.40 -9.88
N CYS A 501 16.88 -13.24 -9.10
CA CYS A 501 16.91 -13.16 -7.64
C CYS A 501 18.26 -13.59 -7.05
N VAL A 502 19.06 -12.61 -6.59
CA VAL A 502 20.36 -12.84 -5.91
C VAL A 502 20.26 -13.06 -4.40
N ASN A 503 19.07 -12.91 -3.80
CA ASN A 503 18.86 -13.12 -2.37
C ASN A 503 18.45 -14.58 -2.11
N PRO A 504 19.27 -15.40 -1.40
CA PRO A 504 18.95 -16.80 -1.15
C PRO A 504 17.72 -16.96 -0.23
N VAL A 505 17.47 -16.00 0.67
CA VAL A 505 16.39 -16.08 1.66
C VAL A 505 15.01 -16.15 0.99
N CYS A 506 14.84 -15.52 -0.18
CA CYS A 506 13.59 -15.59 -0.96
C CYS A 506 13.19 -17.03 -1.35
N ARG A 507 14.17 -17.94 -1.53
CA ARG A 507 13.90 -19.35 -1.80
C ARG A 507 13.41 -20.06 -0.53
N GLU A 508 14.07 -19.81 0.58
CA GLU A 508 13.75 -20.47 1.85
C GLU A 508 12.42 -19.98 2.44
N THR A 509 12.09 -18.69 2.29
CA THR A 509 10.76 -18.14 2.61
C THR A 509 9.66 -18.77 1.77
N LYS A 510 9.88 -19.00 0.46
CA LYS A 510 8.94 -19.75 -0.37
C LYS A 510 8.77 -21.18 0.16
N SER A 511 9.88 -21.87 0.41
CA SER A 511 9.87 -23.24 0.94
C SER A 511 9.11 -23.29 2.28
N PHE A 512 9.32 -22.31 3.16
CA PHE A 512 8.65 -22.20 4.45
C PHE A 512 7.13 -22.19 4.32
N PHE A 513 6.54 -21.37 3.44
CA PHE A 513 5.09 -21.34 3.24
C PHE A 513 4.56 -22.54 2.44
N THR A 514 5.23 -22.92 1.35
CA THR A 514 4.79 -24.04 0.49
C THR A 514 4.89 -25.43 1.12
N SER A 515 5.59 -25.55 2.25
CA SER A 515 5.79 -26.82 2.98
C SER A 515 5.04 -26.89 4.32
N GLN A 516 4.11 -25.97 4.57
CA GLN A 516 3.27 -25.98 5.77
C GLN A 516 2.28 -27.15 5.75
N GLN A 517 1.96 -27.66 6.94
CA GLN A 517 0.93 -28.69 7.13
C GLN A 517 -0.39 -28.03 7.51
N LEU A 518 -1.42 -28.23 6.69
CA LEU A 518 -2.80 -27.76 6.92
C LEU A 518 -3.51 -28.50 8.05
#